data_AF-A0A0B8T0P6-F1
#
_entry.id   AF-A0A0B8T0P6-F1
#
_cell.length_a   1.000
_cell.length_b   1.000
_cell.length_c   1.000
_cell.angle_alpha   90.00
_cell.angle_beta   90.00
_cell.angle_gamma   90.00
#
_symmetry.space_group_name_H-M   'P 1'
#
loop_
_entity.id
_entity.type
_entity.pdbx_description
1 polymer ?
#
loop_
_entity_poly.entity_id
_entity_poly.type
_entity_poly.pdbx_seq_one_letter_code
_entity_poly.pdbx_strand_id
1 'polypeptide(L)'
;MIKTLIIGILLCIGLCSVGQVAMRPEINYPEGIYLTKEDFIKKTPSDNKEVVVKSIALKPKTIHDSIPDHCMFYYKESDKKVKNVFAISHQGNLYFQALSILKNCTKKDKTETTHALNSFCRVLIGGSNYLYTELDLANSWKQGLGYGLGGAAGGAIAASAIKGKGLVWDFKNEEFNIFRHCKDYNEFMTDVYPDGVQKCEGKQPDMVQVRATMELIK
;
A
#
# COMPACT_ATOMS: atom_id res chain seq x y z
N MET A 1 35.58 50.64 -46.08
CA MET A 1 36.81 50.11 -45.45
C MET A 1 36.43 49.31 -44.22
N ILE A 2 36.88 48.06 -44.22
CA ILE A 2 36.65 46.98 -43.25
C ILE A 2 37.20 47.32 -41.85
N LYS A 3 36.52 46.83 -40.79
CA LYS A 3 37.12 46.28 -39.55
C LYS A 3 36.03 45.59 -38.68
N THR A 4 36.00 44.25 -38.72
CA THR A 4 36.27 43.33 -37.57
C THR A 4 35.01 43.02 -36.72
N LEU A 5 34.31 41.91 -36.99
CA LEU A 5 34.39 40.58 -36.33
C LEU A 5 34.04 40.61 -34.83
N ILE A 6 32.95 39.94 -34.43
CA ILE A 6 32.86 39.10 -33.22
C ILE A 6 31.73 38.07 -33.40
N ILE A 7 32.10 36.83 -33.09
CA ILE A 7 31.34 35.58 -33.09
C ILE A 7 30.36 35.57 -31.92
N GLY A 8 29.13 35.14 -32.15
CA GLY A 8 28.15 34.83 -31.11
C GLY A 8 27.44 33.52 -31.42
N ILE A 9 27.95 32.42 -30.87
CA ILE A 9 27.32 31.10 -30.88
C ILE A 9 26.08 31.17 -29.98
N LEU A 10 24.89 31.02 -30.57
CA LEU A 10 23.64 30.92 -29.81
C LEU A 10 23.51 29.49 -29.28
N LEU A 11 23.54 29.33 -27.95
CA LEU A 11 23.24 28.07 -27.27
C LEU A 11 21.79 27.64 -27.57
N CYS A 12 21.62 26.49 -28.23
CA CYS A 12 20.37 25.74 -28.17
C CYS A 12 20.29 25.04 -26.81
N ILE A 13 19.66 25.68 -25.82
CA ILE A 13 19.23 24.99 -24.60
C ILE A 13 17.95 24.23 -24.94
N GLY A 14 18.11 22.97 -25.31
CA GLY A 14 17.01 22.03 -25.42
C GLY A 14 16.38 21.82 -24.05
N LEU A 15 15.15 22.30 -23.89
CA LEU A 15 14.26 21.88 -22.80
C LEU A 15 13.85 20.43 -23.06
N CYS A 16 14.68 19.48 -22.64
CA CYS A 16 14.20 18.12 -22.39
C CYS A 16 13.38 18.17 -21.10
N SER A 17 12.07 18.34 -21.22
CA SER A 17 11.15 18.00 -20.15
C SER A 17 11.23 16.49 -19.94
N VAL A 18 12.06 16.06 -18.99
CA VAL A 18 12.03 14.69 -18.47
C VAL A 18 10.71 14.56 -17.72
N GLY A 19 9.66 14.15 -18.44
CA GLY A 19 8.47 13.60 -17.80
C GLY A 19 8.91 12.36 -17.04
N GLN A 20 8.90 12.43 -15.71
CA GLN A 20 9.12 11.25 -14.88
C GLN A 20 7.95 10.31 -15.12
N VAL A 21 8.12 9.36 -16.04
CA VAL A 21 7.27 8.17 -16.10
C VAL A 21 7.50 7.46 -14.77
N ALA A 22 6.48 7.45 -13.90
CA ALA A 22 6.54 6.69 -12.65
C ALA A 22 6.88 5.24 -13.00
N MET A 23 8.11 4.82 -12.69
CA MET A 23 8.60 3.49 -12.99
C MET A 23 7.79 2.51 -12.16
N ARG A 24 6.90 1.73 -12.81
CA ARG A 24 6.07 0.73 -12.13
C ARG A 24 7.00 -0.24 -11.37
N PRO A 25 6.68 -0.60 -10.12
CA PRO A 25 7.48 -1.56 -9.39
C PRO A 25 7.54 -2.87 -10.18
N GLU A 26 8.72 -3.50 -10.25
CA GLU A 26 8.93 -4.76 -10.98
C GLU A 26 8.35 -5.93 -10.17
N ILE A 27 7.03 -5.93 -10.01
CA ILE A 27 6.28 -6.94 -9.27
C ILE A 27 6.10 -8.15 -10.18
N ASN A 28 7.08 -9.06 -10.14
CA ASN A 28 7.04 -10.29 -10.90
C ASN A 28 6.20 -11.36 -10.17
N TYR A 29 4.87 -11.21 -10.27
CA TYR A 29 3.87 -12.16 -9.78
C TYR A 29 2.90 -12.50 -10.92
N PRO A 30 2.81 -13.77 -11.36
CA PRO A 30 1.84 -14.21 -12.36
C PRO A 30 0.42 -13.76 -12.02
N GLU A 31 -0.36 -13.39 -13.05
CA GLU A 31 -1.78 -13.05 -12.92
C GLU A 31 -2.53 -14.20 -12.23
N GLY A 32 -3.37 -13.88 -11.26
CA GLY A 32 -4.18 -14.87 -10.57
C GLY A 32 -4.37 -14.59 -9.08
N ILE A 33 -5.04 -15.53 -8.43
CA ILE A 33 -5.44 -15.48 -7.02
C ILE A 33 -4.50 -16.38 -6.23
N TYR A 34 -3.87 -15.80 -5.22
CA TYR A 34 -3.00 -16.49 -4.28
C TYR A 34 -3.82 -16.76 -3.02
N LEU A 35 -4.34 -17.98 -2.89
CA LEU A 35 -5.20 -18.32 -1.76
C LEU A 35 -4.43 -18.28 -0.44
N THR A 36 -3.21 -18.80 -0.42
CA THR A 36 -2.39 -18.94 0.79
C THR A 36 -1.13 -18.09 0.76
N LYS A 37 -0.50 -17.93 1.93
CA LYS A 37 0.82 -17.28 2.06
C LYS A 37 1.88 -18.08 1.28
N GLU A 38 1.77 -19.40 1.31
CA GLU A 38 2.70 -20.32 0.67
C GLU A 38 2.64 -20.22 -0.86
N ASP A 39 1.42 -20.12 -1.42
CA ASP A 39 1.22 -19.90 -2.86
C ASP A 39 1.86 -18.58 -3.30
N PHE A 40 1.68 -17.54 -2.47
CA PHE A 40 2.28 -16.23 -2.68
C PHE A 40 3.81 -16.27 -2.65
N ILE A 41 4.42 -16.91 -1.64
CA ILE A 41 5.88 -17.03 -1.54
C ILE A 41 6.45 -17.80 -2.74
N LYS A 42 5.75 -18.85 -3.20
CA LYS A 42 6.14 -19.64 -4.37
C LYS A 42 5.87 -18.93 -5.70
N LYS A 43 5.16 -17.80 -5.68
CA LYS A 43 4.71 -17.06 -6.87
C LYS A 43 3.90 -17.92 -7.84
N THR A 44 3.11 -18.85 -7.29
CA THR A 44 2.24 -19.73 -8.06
C THR A 44 0.79 -19.46 -7.65
N PRO A 45 -0.03 -18.82 -8.51
CA PRO A 45 -1.43 -18.60 -8.19
C PRO A 45 -2.15 -19.95 -8.02
N SER A 46 -2.99 -20.07 -7.00
CA SER A 46 -3.77 -21.27 -6.72
C SER A 46 -5.07 -21.32 -7.53
N ASP A 47 -5.51 -20.18 -8.06
CA ASP A 47 -6.70 -20.07 -8.90
C ASP A 47 -6.52 -18.93 -9.93
N ASN A 48 -7.05 -19.12 -11.14
CA ASN A 48 -6.99 -18.16 -12.24
C ASN A 48 -8.39 -17.69 -12.70
N LYS A 49 -9.43 -17.92 -11.88
CA LYS A 49 -10.78 -17.37 -12.15
C LYS A 49 -10.72 -15.86 -12.38
N GLU A 50 -11.44 -15.40 -13.40
CA GLU A 50 -11.51 -13.98 -13.70
C GLU A 50 -12.19 -13.19 -12.58
N VAL A 51 -11.58 -12.05 -12.25
CA VAL A 51 -12.08 -11.11 -11.25
C VAL A 51 -12.27 -9.73 -11.84
N VAL A 52 -13.15 -8.95 -11.23
CA VAL A 52 -13.37 -7.53 -11.52
C VAL A 52 -13.21 -6.69 -10.26
N VAL A 53 -12.71 -5.47 -10.42
CA VAL A 53 -12.51 -4.51 -9.35
C VAL A 53 -13.77 -3.67 -9.16
N LYS A 54 -14.22 -3.53 -7.91
CA LYS A 54 -15.36 -2.68 -7.50
C LYS A 54 -14.97 -1.75 -6.35
N SER A 55 -15.66 -0.62 -6.24
CA SER A 55 -15.46 0.35 -5.15
C SER A 55 -15.75 -0.26 -3.77
N ILE A 56 -15.11 0.31 -2.74
CA ILE A 56 -15.44 0.04 -1.33
C ILE A 56 -16.75 0.77 -0.93
N ALA A 57 -17.11 1.84 -1.62
CA ALA A 57 -18.21 2.75 -1.29
C ALA A 57 -19.62 2.10 -1.35
N LEU A 58 -20.57 2.80 -0.70
CA LEU A 58 -22.00 2.47 -0.70
C LEU A 58 -22.58 2.55 -2.12
N LYS A 59 -23.58 1.71 -2.35
CA LYS A 59 -24.15 1.36 -3.66
C LYS A 59 -24.50 2.59 -4.55
N PRO A 60 -24.45 2.43 -5.89
CA PRO A 60 -24.10 1.22 -6.62
C PRO A 60 -22.58 1.02 -6.70
N LYS A 61 -22.14 -0.24 -6.57
CA LYS A 61 -20.74 -0.61 -6.78
C LYS A 61 -20.47 -0.60 -8.27
N THR A 62 -20.01 0.52 -8.78
CA THR A 62 -19.59 0.65 -10.18
C THR A 62 -18.28 -0.11 -10.39
N ILE A 63 -18.16 -0.74 -11.56
CA ILE A 63 -16.88 -1.26 -12.05
C ILE A 63 -16.00 -0.04 -12.30
N HIS A 64 -14.77 -0.08 -11.82
CA HIS A 64 -13.80 0.98 -12.08
C HIS A 64 -12.89 0.58 -13.24
N ASP A 65 -12.78 1.46 -14.23
CA ASP A 65 -11.83 1.31 -15.34
C ASP A 65 -10.39 1.71 -14.92
N SER A 66 -10.25 2.37 -13.76
CA SER A 66 -8.96 2.72 -13.15
C SER A 66 -8.45 1.61 -12.24
N ILE A 67 -7.14 1.58 -11.99
CA ILE A 67 -6.48 0.73 -10.99
C ILE A 67 -6.52 1.45 -9.62
N PRO A 68 -7.47 1.14 -8.72
CA PRO A 68 -7.53 1.77 -7.40
C PRO A 68 -6.46 1.20 -6.46
N ASP A 69 -6.02 2.02 -5.50
CA ASP A 69 -5.17 1.56 -4.41
C ASP A 69 -5.96 0.72 -3.40
N HIS A 70 -7.21 1.10 -3.12
CA HIS A 70 -8.08 0.42 -2.16
C HIS A 70 -9.37 -0.03 -2.85
N CYS A 71 -9.67 -1.33 -2.84
CA CYS A 71 -10.81 -1.87 -3.60
C CYS A 71 -11.42 -3.14 -3.02
N MET A 72 -12.40 -3.69 -3.73
CA MET A 72 -12.97 -5.01 -3.51
C MET A 72 -12.89 -5.80 -4.82
N PHE A 73 -12.45 -7.06 -4.76
CA PHE A 73 -12.51 -7.97 -5.89
C PHE A 73 -13.79 -8.82 -5.86
N TYR A 74 -14.30 -9.09 -7.05
CA TYR A 74 -15.48 -9.91 -7.29
C TYR A 74 -15.20 -10.91 -8.40
N TYR A 75 -15.64 -12.15 -8.25
CA TYR A 75 -15.59 -13.12 -9.36
C TYR A 75 -16.51 -12.67 -10.48
N LYS A 76 -15.99 -12.56 -11.70
CA LYS A 76 -16.73 -12.04 -12.86
C LYS A 76 -18.00 -12.83 -13.15
N GLU A 77 -17.92 -14.16 -13.08
CA GLU A 77 -19.02 -15.06 -13.43
C GLU A 77 -20.18 -15.02 -12.44
N SER A 78 -19.89 -14.93 -11.14
CA SER A 78 -20.90 -15.10 -10.09
C SER A 78 -21.29 -13.80 -9.37
N ASP A 79 -20.57 -12.71 -9.65
CA ASP A 79 -20.61 -11.46 -8.91
C ASP A 79 -20.50 -11.63 -7.38
N LYS A 80 -19.84 -12.71 -6.93
CA LYS A 80 -19.55 -12.94 -5.52
C LYS A 80 -18.23 -12.28 -5.16
N LYS A 81 -18.21 -11.62 -4.00
CA LYS A 81 -16.98 -11.02 -3.45
C LYS A 81 -15.92 -12.09 -3.21
N VAL A 82 -14.68 -11.82 -3.61
CA VAL A 82 -13.52 -12.64 -3.25
C VAL A 82 -13.18 -12.42 -1.77
N LYS A 83 -13.00 -13.51 -1.03
CA LYS A 83 -12.77 -13.51 0.42
C LYS A 83 -11.77 -14.60 0.79
N ASN A 84 -11.07 -14.44 1.91
CA ASN A 84 -10.13 -15.43 2.46
C ASN A 84 -9.03 -15.82 1.48
N VAL A 85 -8.40 -14.82 0.85
CA VAL A 85 -7.27 -15.02 -0.06
C VAL A 85 -6.09 -14.18 0.42
N PHE A 86 -4.87 -14.64 0.22
CA PHE A 86 -3.69 -13.92 0.64
C PHE A 86 -3.47 -12.67 -0.22
N ALA A 87 -3.39 -12.87 -1.54
CA ALA A 87 -3.15 -11.80 -2.51
C ALA A 87 -3.85 -12.08 -3.84
N ILE A 88 -3.93 -11.05 -4.68
CA ILE A 88 -4.36 -11.15 -6.08
C ILE A 88 -3.39 -10.35 -6.93
N SER A 89 -2.82 -10.98 -7.95
CA SER A 89 -2.17 -10.28 -9.06
C SER A 89 -3.22 -10.03 -10.13
N HIS A 90 -3.49 -8.76 -10.41
CA HIS A 90 -4.48 -8.33 -11.39
C HIS A 90 -3.96 -7.22 -12.29
N GLN A 91 -3.97 -7.45 -13.61
CA GLN A 91 -3.54 -6.49 -14.63
C GLN A 91 -2.14 -5.90 -14.34
N GLY A 92 -1.22 -6.75 -13.90
CA GLY A 92 0.16 -6.35 -13.56
C GLY A 92 0.29 -5.55 -12.24
N ASN A 93 -0.74 -5.56 -11.39
CA ASN A 93 -0.69 -4.98 -10.05
C ASN A 93 -0.95 -6.05 -9.01
N LEU A 94 -0.22 -5.99 -7.90
CA LEU A 94 -0.39 -6.91 -6.79
C LEU A 94 -1.20 -6.26 -5.67
N TYR A 95 -2.10 -7.04 -5.09
CA TYR A 95 -3.00 -6.61 -4.04
C TYR A 95 -2.98 -7.58 -2.88
N PHE A 96 -2.95 -7.08 -1.65
CA PHE A 96 -3.14 -7.87 -0.44
C PHE A 96 -4.54 -7.69 0.12
N GLN A 97 -5.14 -8.77 0.60
CA GLN A 97 -6.40 -8.66 1.34
C GLN A 97 -6.14 -8.15 2.77
N ALA A 98 -6.95 -7.22 3.24
CA ALA A 98 -6.86 -6.65 4.59
C ALA A 98 -6.90 -7.74 5.68
N LEU A 99 -7.77 -8.74 5.57
CA LEU A 99 -7.80 -9.88 6.49
C LEU A 99 -6.48 -10.65 6.52
N SER A 100 -5.86 -10.85 5.36
CA SER A 100 -4.62 -11.60 5.23
C SER A 100 -3.43 -10.85 5.82
N ILE A 101 -3.39 -9.53 5.64
CA ILE A 101 -2.46 -8.64 6.35
C ILE A 101 -2.57 -8.84 7.86
N LEU A 102 -3.77 -8.71 8.42
CA LEU A 102 -3.97 -8.78 9.87
C LEU A 102 -3.67 -10.17 10.45
N LYS A 103 -3.92 -11.24 9.69
CA LYS A 103 -3.60 -12.62 10.12
C LYS A 103 -2.11 -12.93 10.11
N ASN A 104 -1.35 -12.29 9.24
CA ASN A 104 0.08 -12.53 9.03
C ASN A 104 0.94 -11.35 9.48
N CYS A 105 0.44 -10.52 10.41
CA CYS A 105 1.21 -9.42 10.97
C CYS A 105 2.05 -9.88 12.18
N THR A 106 3.05 -9.08 12.51
CA THR A 106 3.87 -9.29 13.69
C THR A 106 3.02 -9.36 14.97
N LYS A 107 3.54 -10.00 16.03
CA LYS A 107 2.81 -10.07 17.31
C LYS A 107 2.45 -8.71 17.90
N LYS A 108 3.28 -7.67 17.70
CA LYS A 108 3.05 -6.31 18.19
C LYS A 108 1.89 -5.60 17.47
N ASP A 109 1.55 -6.06 16.27
CA ASP A 109 0.58 -5.42 15.39
C ASP A 109 -0.83 -6.05 15.46
N LYS A 110 -1.00 -7.12 16.24
CA LYS A 110 -2.29 -7.82 16.46
C LYS A 110 -3.40 -6.97 17.07
N THR A 111 -3.09 -5.75 17.51
CA THR A 111 -4.08 -4.80 18.03
C THR A 111 -4.72 -3.96 16.94
N GLU A 112 -4.25 -4.05 15.69
CA GLU A 112 -4.83 -3.37 14.54
C GLU A 112 -6.04 -4.12 13.97
N THR A 113 -7.01 -3.38 13.43
CA THR A 113 -8.22 -3.94 12.82
C THR A 113 -8.75 -3.04 11.70
N THR A 114 -9.71 -3.55 10.94
CA THR A 114 -10.49 -2.76 9.98
C THR A 114 -11.88 -3.36 9.80
N HIS A 115 -12.88 -2.51 9.58
CA HIS A 115 -14.24 -2.97 9.24
C HIS A 115 -14.33 -3.55 7.82
N ALA A 116 -13.35 -3.27 6.98
CA ALA A 116 -13.31 -3.70 5.59
C ALA A 116 -12.42 -4.93 5.38
N LEU A 117 -12.54 -5.98 6.20
CA LEU A 117 -11.64 -7.16 6.15
C LEU A 117 -11.49 -7.83 4.76
N ASN A 118 -12.49 -7.72 3.90
CA ASN A 118 -12.45 -8.26 2.54
C ASN A 118 -12.02 -7.24 1.47
N SER A 119 -11.60 -6.04 1.87
CA SER A 119 -10.98 -5.08 0.96
C SER A 119 -9.56 -5.50 0.64
N PHE A 120 -9.05 -4.92 -0.43
CA PHE A 120 -7.72 -5.13 -0.93
C PHE A 120 -6.99 -3.80 -1.01
N CYS A 121 -5.70 -3.81 -0.71
CA CYS A 121 -4.80 -2.69 -0.91
C CYS A 121 -3.70 -3.06 -1.90
N ARG A 122 -3.39 -2.13 -2.80
CA ARG A 122 -2.40 -2.30 -3.87
C ARG A 122 -0.99 -2.12 -3.32
N VAL A 123 -0.08 -2.99 -3.71
CA VAL A 123 1.35 -2.78 -3.51
C VAL A 123 1.78 -1.55 -4.32
N LEU A 124 2.28 -0.54 -3.62
CA LEU A 124 2.69 0.72 -4.21
C LEU A 124 4.16 0.66 -4.66
N ILE A 125 5.01 -0.01 -3.87
CA ILE A 125 6.45 -0.10 -4.10
C ILE A 125 6.86 -1.55 -3.89
N GLY A 126 7.52 -2.12 -4.89
CA GLY A 126 8.08 -3.46 -4.84
C GLY A 126 9.59 -3.40 -4.86
N GLY A 127 10.21 -3.89 -3.80
CA GLY A 127 11.65 -4.02 -3.67
C GLY A 127 12.12 -5.48 -3.58
N SER A 128 13.42 -5.66 -3.53
CA SER A 128 14.07 -6.97 -3.40
C SER A 128 13.79 -7.65 -2.06
N ASN A 129 13.71 -6.87 -0.98
CA ASN A 129 13.56 -7.36 0.39
C ASN A 129 12.14 -7.19 0.95
N TYR A 130 11.33 -6.33 0.35
CA TYR A 130 10.00 -6.06 0.87
C TYR A 130 9.02 -5.54 -0.18
N LEU A 131 7.73 -5.61 0.16
CA LEU A 131 6.65 -4.95 -0.59
C LEU A 131 5.95 -3.95 0.31
N TYR A 132 5.82 -2.72 -0.16
CA TYR A 132 5.16 -1.64 0.57
C TYR A 132 3.73 -1.43 0.05
N THR A 133 2.79 -1.32 0.98
CA THR A 133 1.38 -0.97 0.72
C THR A 133 0.88 -0.04 1.80
N GLU A 134 -0.29 0.56 1.58
CA GLU A 134 -0.98 1.36 2.59
C GLU A 134 -2.40 0.86 2.82
N LEU A 135 -2.89 1.01 4.04
CA LEU A 135 -4.25 0.62 4.41
C LEU A 135 -4.76 1.44 5.59
N ASP A 136 -6.05 1.77 5.58
CA ASP A 136 -6.73 2.37 6.72
C ASP A 136 -7.00 1.31 7.80
N LEU A 137 -6.33 1.45 8.93
CA LEU A 137 -6.44 0.56 10.07
C LEU A 137 -6.78 1.35 11.34
N ALA A 138 -7.46 0.68 12.25
CA ALA A 138 -7.82 1.19 13.56
C ALA A 138 -7.14 0.41 14.67
N ASN A 139 -6.77 1.11 15.74
CA ASN A 139 -6.46 0.44 16.99
C ASN A 139 -7.76 -0.15 17.59
N SER A 140 -7.80 -1.48 17.71
CA SER A 140 -8.99 -2.24 18.13
C SER A 140 -9.50 -1.83 19.50
N TRP A 141 -8.61 -1.53 20.44
CA TRP A 141 -9.00 -1.10 21.79
C TRP A 141 -9.67 0.27 21.78
N LYS A 142 -9.03 1.25 21.14
CA LYS A 142 -9.59 2.61 21.02
C LYS A 142 -10.93 2.61 20.27
N GLN A 143 -11.03 1.79 19.22
CA GLN A 143 -12.26 1.64 18.45
C GLN A 143 -13.36 0.95 19.26
N GLY A 144 -13.03 -0.12 19.98
CA GLY A 144 -13.97 -0.82 20.88
C GLY A 144 -14.49 0.08 22.00
N LEU A 145 -13.61 0.89 22.62
CA LEU A 145 -13.99 1.90 23.60
C LEU A 145 -14.96 2.92 23.01
N GLY A 146 -14.67 3.44 21.81
CA GLY A 146 -15.54 4.38 21.12
C GLY A 146 -16.95 3.81 20.89
N TYR A 147 -17.05 2.58 20.37
CA TYR A 147 -18.35 1.92 20.20
C TYR A 147 -19.06 1.64 21.52
N GLY A 148 -18.33 1.25 22.57
CA GLY A 148 -18.88 0.97 23.89
C GLY A 148 -19.48 2.20 24.59
N LEU A 149 -18.94 3.40 24.34
CA LEU A 149 -19.49 4.65 24.86
C LEU A 149 -20.81 5.05 24.18
N GLY A 150 -21.06 4.58 22.96
CA GLY A 150 -22.27 4.88 22.20
C GLY A 150 -22.42 6.36 21.82
N GLY A 151 -23.51 6.66 21.12
CA GLY A 151 -23.87 8.02 20.69
C GLY A 151 -22.85 8.68 19.75
N ALA A 152 -23.05 9.98 19.49
CA ALA A 152 -22.21 10.75 18.58
C ALA A 152 -20.75 10.87 19.07
N ALA A 153 -20.55 11.04 20.38
CA ALA A 153 -19.22 11.13 20.98
C ALA A 153 -18.44 9.81 20.86
N GLY A 154 -19.08 8.67 21.14
CA GLY A 154 -18.48 7.35 20.96
C GLY A 154 -18.13 7.08 19.49
N GLY A 155 -19.04 7.45 18.57
CA GLY A 155 -18.79 7.38 17.13
C GLY A 155 -17.57 8.19 16.68
N ALA A 156 -17.39 9.41 17.20
CA ALA A 156 -16.22 10.23 16.90
C ALA A 156 -14.91 9.61 17.43
N ILE A 157 -14.93 9.01 18.61
CA ILE A 157 -13.77 8.30 19.17
C ILE A 157 -13.41 7.10 18.29
N ALA A 158 -14.39 6.28 17.92
CA ALA A 158 -14.19 5.12 17.05
C ALA A 158 -13.63 5.53 15.67
N ALA A 159 -14.18 6.59 15.07
CA ALA A 159 -13.68 7.14 13.81
C ALA A 159 -12.24 7.67 13.93
N SER A 160 -11.93 8.35 15.03
CA SER A 160 -10.57 8.88 15.28
C SER A 160 -9.51 7.81 15.52
N ALA A 161 -9.92 6.55 15.71
CA ALA A 161 -9.02 5.41 15.81
C ALA A 161 -8.49 4.96 14.44
N ILE A 162 -9.22 5.25 13.36
CA ILE A 162 -8.86 4.90 11.98
C ILE A 162 -7.79 5.87 11.48
N LYS A 163 -6.69 5.33 10.96
CA LYS A 163 -5.58 6.06 10.35
C LYS A 163 -5.08 5.29 9.13
N GLY A 164 -4.69 6.02 8.09
CA GLY A 164 -3.90 5.45 6.99
C GLY A 164 -2.51 5.11 7.49
N LYS A 165 -2.09 3.86 7.31
CA LYS A 165 -0.81 3.33 7.79
C LYS A 165 -0.03 2.72 6.64
N GLY A 166 1.30 2.86 6.72
CA GLY A 166 2.22 2.10 5.89
C GLY A 166 2.37 0.69 6.41
N LEU A 167 2.46 -0.27 5.49
CA LEU A 167 2.66 -1.67 5.79
C LEU A 167 3.75 -2.22 4.90
N VAL A 168 4.57 -3.09 5.46
CA VAL A 168 5.69 -3.73 4.77
C VAL A 168 5.51 -5.24 4.90
N TRP A 169 5.35 -5.92 3.76
CA TRP A 169 5.60 -7.35 3.69
C TRP A 169 7.11 -7.59 3.69
N ASP A 170 7.62 -8.24 4.71
CA ASP A 170 9.03 -8.61 4.83
C ASP A 170 9.23 -10.03 4.27
N PHE A 171 9.99 -10.17 3.18
CA PHE A 171 10.21 -11.49 2.57
C PHE A 171 11.05 -12.42 3.44
N LYS A 172 11.95 -11.90 4.28
CA LYS A 172 12.82 -12.70 5.15
C LYS A 172 12.04 -13.30 6.30
N ASN A 173 11.18 -12.49 6.92
CA ASN A 173 10.39 -12.91 8.09
C ASN A 173 9.01 -13.48 7.72
N GLU A 174 8.59 -13.34 6.46
CA GLU A 174 7.30 -13.78 5.93
C GLU A 174 6.10 -13.25 6.74
N GLU A 175 6.18 -11.97 7.13
CA GLU A 175 5.15 -11.31 7.92
C GLU A 175 4.98 -9.84 7.49
N PHE A 176 3.82 -9.28 7.87
CA PHE A 176 3.54 -7.86 7.72
C PHE A 176 3.99 -7.08 8.95
N ASN A 177 4.78 -6.05 8.72
CA ASN A 177 5.08 -4.99 9.69
C ASN A 177 4.17 -3.80 9.45
N ILE A 178 3.48 -3.34 10.49
CA ILE A 178 2.56 -2.20 10.41
C ILE A 178 3.20 -0.99 11.09
N PHE A 179 3.30 0.13 10.39
CA PHE A 179 3.77 1.39 10.97
C PHE A 179 2.64 2.05 11.75
N ARG A 180 2.33 1.55 12.95
CA ARG A 180 1.21 2.05 13.78
C ARG A 180 1.41 3.50 14.20
N HIS A 181 2.66 3.90 14.33
CA HIS A 181 3.12 5.24 14.65
C HIS A 181 4.54 5.46 14.12
N CYS A 182 5.00 6.71 14.12
CA CYS A 182 6.30 7.09 13.56
C CYS A 182 7.49 6.31 14.17
N LYS A 183 7.40 5.93 15.45
CA LYS A 183 8.42 5.10 16.11
C LYS A 183 8.57 3.71 15.48
N ASP A 184 7.46 3.05 15.13
CA ASP A 184 7.54 1.73 14.48
C ASP A 184 8.20 1.84 13.10
N TYR A 185 7.94 2.93 12.37
CA TYR A 185 8.62 3.22 11.11
C TYR A 185 10.12 3.44 11.31
N ASN A 186 10.52 4.24 12.30
CA ASN A 186 11.93 4.47 12.58
C ASN A 186 12.66 3.21 13.06
N GLU A 187 12.00 2.36 13.85
CA GLU A 187 12.54 1.04 14.23
C GLU A 187 12.87 0.22 12.99
N PHE A 188 11.93 0.12 12.05
CA PHE A 188 12.16 -0.55 10.76
C PHE A 188 13.32 0.09 9.98
N MET A 189 13.36 1.42 9.89
CA MET A 189 14.40 2.14 9.14
C MET A 189 15.78 2.05 9.76
N THR A 190 15.90 1.87 11.08
CA THR A 190 17.20 1.80 11.76
C THR A 190 18.02 0.61 11.25
N ASP A 191 17.37 -0.50 10.89
CA ASP A 191 18.07 -1.69 10.38
C ASP A 191 18.24 -1.67 8.86
N VAL A 192 17.37 -0.92 8.14
CA VAL A 192 17.30 -0.95 6.67
C VAL A 192 18.03 0.24 6.05
N TYR A 193 17.78 1.46 6.52
CA TYR A 193 18.35 2.70 6.03
C TYR A 193 18.28 3.79 7.13
N PRO A 194 19.29 3.87 8.01
CA PRO A 194 19.28 4.75 9.18
C PRO A 194 19.02 6.23 8.87
N ASP A 195 19.48 6.71 7.71
CA ASP A 195 19.27 8.11 7.28
C ASP A 195 17.82 8.41 6.90
N GLY A 196 16.98 7.38 6.75
CA GLY A 196 15.55 7.48 6.43
C GLY A 196 14.63 7.67 7.63
N VAL A 197 15.17 7.72 8.85
CA VAL A 197 14.38 7.95 10.07
C VAL A 197 13.79 9.36 10.09
N GLN A 198 12.57 9.49 10.60
CA GLN A 198 11.89 10.77 10.76
C GLN A 198 12.03 11.30 12.19
N LYS A 199 11.89 12.62 12.37
CA LYS A 199 11.94 13.25 13.71
C LYS A 199 10.75 12.88 14.62
N CYS A 200 9.67 12.34 14.05
CA CYS A 200 8.45 11.97 14.77
C CYS A 200 7.83 13.09 15.62
N GLU A 201 7.83 14.33 15.09
CA GLU A 201 7.16 15.48 15.73
C GLU A 201 5.65 15.23 15.90
N GLY A 202 5.06 14.40 15.03
CA GLY A 202 3.71 13.85 15.16
C GLY A 202 3.66 12.40 15.63
N LYS A 203 2.49 11.94 16.08
CA LYS A 203 2.26 10.52 16.43
C LYS A 203 2.30 9.59 15.21
N GLN A 204 2.01 10.08 14.01
CA GLN A 204 2.03 9.30 12.77
C GLN A 204 3.25 9.72 11.93
N PRO A 205 3.82 8.79 11.15
CA PRO A 205 4.87 9.15 10.21
C PRO A 205 4.32 10.07 9.12
N ASP A 206 5.17 10.92 8.56
CA ASP A 206 4.88 11.62 7.32
C ASP A 206 4.92 10.62 6.17
N MET A 207 3.74 10.25 5.68
CA MET A 207 3.57 9.22 4.65
C MET A 207 4.17 9.63 3.29
N VAL A 208 4.31 10.94 3.00
CA VAL A 208 4.98 11.39 1.78
C VAL A 208 6.47 11.05 1.87
N GLN A 209 7.09 11.34 3.02
CA GLN A 209 8.48 10.98 3.28
C GLN A 209 8.66 9.46 3.35
N VAL A 210 7.72 8.72 3.95
CA VAL A 210 7.77 7.24 3.96
C VAL A 210 7.86 6.71 2.54
N ARG A 211 6.92 7.10 1.65
CA ARG A 211 6.94 6.64 0.25
C ARG A 211 8.25 7.00 -0.46
N ALA A 212 8.73 8.22 -0.29
CA ALA A 212 9.98 8.67 -0.89
C ALA A 212 11.17 7.81 -0.42
N THR A 213 11.26 7.54 0.89
CA THR A 213 12.31 6.67 1.44
C THR A 213 12.17 5.24 0.92
N MET A 214 10.96 4.66 0.96
CA MET A 214 10.72 3.29 0.48
C MET A 214 11.09 3.12 -1.01
N GLU A 215 10.91 4.15 -1.84
CA GLU A 215 11.37 4.13 -3.25
C GLU A 215 12.90 4.15 -3.38
N LEU A 216 13.61 4.82 -2.47
CA LEU A 216 15.08 4.87 -2.48
C LEU A 216 15.71 3.53 -2.12
N ILE A 217 15.03 2.74 -1.30
CA ILE A 217 15.60 1.51 -0.72
C ILE A 217 15.09 0.22 -1.39
N LYS A 218 14.31 0.32 -2.47
CA LYS A 218 13.66 -0.84 -3.13
C LYS A 218 14.65 -1.83 -3.73
#